data_AF-A0A2G9PS62-F1
#
_entry.id   AF-A0A2G9PS62-F1
#
_cell.length_a   1.000
_cell.length_b   1.000
_cell.length_c   1.000
_cell.angle_alpha   90.00
_cell.angle_beta   90.00
_cell.angle_gamma   90.00
#
_symmetry.space_group_name_H-M   'P 1'
#
loop_
_entity.id
_entity.type
_entity.pdbx_description
1 polymer ?
#
loop_
_entity_poly.entity_id
_entity_poly.type
_entity_poly.pdbx_seq_one_letter_code
_entity_poly.pdbx_strand_id
1 'polypeptide(L)'
;MKTGFVLFLLLVAAPLVFAVISSDEAQAVASPYIGSDSDILLPTKPMEVGSGTYWLFFYSIYSPKKVVVAVDDENGTLVTDETRLNAAASALYEMRVIDEYVEKNKYSFDIVAPALQASAGMAQQNLNKLSDLRAQTESKYPTLSFDAVETNLQRVSDLENEALPMLQDGSQMWASFRETYAAAELPYVISTYKSSYDALFALFDAYNAYSQSITELQSQVSRSSIKSPDSDSIYNSLENLRDIGLTDLYGKFATQDPRNGMNSLLNNEQRWVNDSVGSFFFRKSRMEALAAYDGLKQTADYIIASESALKACDKDLGTKVASFKRAWADIEFYRGKGTSDAYAKMAQKLLEAQSLANIIQSTYNRKCGTPTATPAPTQQNIDFGPLYLIVLLVAMAYVYFKYLQKKGEAEE
;
A
#
# COMPACT_ATOMS: atom_id res chain seq x y z
N MET A 1 -49.92 18.47 16.94
CA MET A 1 -48.97 18.28 15.82
C MET A 1 -47.88 19.32 15.93
N LYS A 2 -46.69 18.97 16.46
CA LYS A 2 -45.43 19.77 16.36
C LYS A 2 -44.22 19.12 17.05
N THR A 3 -44.40 18.04 17.81
CA THR A 3 -43.31 17.30 18.47
C THR A 3 -42.74 16.13 17.65
N GLY A 4 -43.53 15.53 16.75
CA GLY A 4 -43.08 14.41 15.91
C GLY A 4 -42.11 14.80 14.78
N PHE A 5 -42.16 16.06 14.33
CA PHE A 5 -41.27 16.53 13.25
C PHE A 5 -39.86 16.87 13.77
N VAL A 6 -39.75 17.26 15.05
CA VAL A 6 -38.46 17.57 15.69
C VAL A 6 -37.69 16.30 16.04
N LEU A 7 -38.37 15.20 16.39
CA LEU A 7 -37.71 13.90 16.59
C LEU A 7 -37.20 13.29 15.26
N PHE A 8 -37.93 13.49 14.16
CA PHE A 8 -37.51 13.05 12.83
C PHE A 8 -36.35 13.89 12.29
N LEU A 9 -36.34 15.20 12.56
CA LEU A 9 -35.21 16.08 12.23
C LEU A 9 -33.97 15.81 13.10
N LEU A 10 -34.13 15.40 14.38
CA LEU A 10 -33.01 14.98 15.22
C LEU A 10 -32.46 13.58 14.87
N LEU A 11 -33.23 12.73 14.18
CA LEU A 11 -32.75 11.46 13.60
C LEU A 11 -32.06 11.66 12.24
N VAL A 12 -32.38 12.73 11.52
CA VAL A 12 -31.70 13.13 10.27
C VAL A 12 -30.52 14.07 10.53
N ALA A 13 -30.47 14.73 11.70
CA ALA A 13 -29.44 15.69 12.09
C ALA A 13 -28.70 15.35 13.40
N ALA A 14 -28.89 14.15 13.96
CA ALA A 14 -27.81 13.52 14.73
C ALA A 14 -26.65 13.44 13.74
N PRO A 15 -25.44 13.89 14.11
CA PRO A 15 -24.33 13.89 13.18
C PRO A 15 -24.30 12.51 12.56
N LEU A 16 -24.27 12.46 11.24
CA LEU A 16 -23.55 11.42 10.52
C LEU A 16 -22.17 11.43 11.19
N VAL A 17 -22.05 10.68 12.28
CA VAL A 17 -20.78 10.28 12.85
C VAL A 17 -20.22 9.49 11.68
N PHE A 18 -19.35 10.14 10.90
CA PHE A 18 -18.50 9.49 9.92
C PHE A 18 -17.88 8.32 10.67
N ALA A 19 -18.51 7.16 10.53
CA ALA A 19 -18.19 6.00 11.34
C ALA A 19 -17.03 5.35 10.61
N VAL A 20 -15.85 5.99 10.73
CA VAL A 20 -14.56 5.44 10.38
C VAL A 20 -14.54 4.00 10.87
N ILE A 21 -14.50 3.06 9.93
CA ILE A 21 -14.55 1.63 10.24
C ILE A 21 -13.22 1.18 10.86
N SER A 22 -13.27 0.17 11.73
CA SER A 22 -12.03 -0.36 12.30
C SER A 22 -11.26 -1.20 11.27
N SER A 23 -9.97 -1.42 11.53
CA SER A 23 -9.15 -2.29 10.69
C SER A 23 -9.69 -3.73 10.61
N ASP A 24 -10.23 -4.25 11.72
CA ASP A 24 -10.85 -5.58 11.78
C ASP A 24 -12.11 -5.67 10.92
N GLU A 25 -12.92 -4.61 10.90
CA GLU A 25 -14.11 -4.52 10.04
C GLU A 25 -13.72 -4.48 8.57
N ALA A 26 -12.71 -3.67 8.22
CA ALA A 26 -12.14 -3.62 6.88
C ALA A 26 -11.60 -5.00 6.46
N GLN A 27 -10.89 -5.68 7.37
CA GLN A 27 -10.32 -6.99 7.12
C GLN A 27 -11.40 -8.04 6.91
N ALA A 28 -12.50 -8.00 7.68
CA ALA A 28 -13.62 -8.92 7.49
C ALA A 28 -14.21 -8.78 6.07
N VAL A 29 -14.36 -7.55 5.58
CA VAL A 29 -14.83 -7.25 4.20
C VAL A 29 -13.82 -7.70 3.14
N ALA A 30 -12.52 -7.49 3.38
CA ALA A 30 -11.46 -7.82 2.44
C ALA A 30 -11.12 -9.33 2.39
N SER A 31 -11.30 -10.04 3.51
CA SER A 31 -10.89 -11.44 3.73
C SER A 31 -11.28 -12.41 2.61
N PRO A 32 -12.48 -12.34 1.98
CA PRO A 32 -12.86 -13.27 0.92
C PRO A 32 -12.02 -13.10 -0.36
N TYR A 33 -11.36 -11.94 -0.52
CA TYR A 33 -10.62 -11.57 -1.72
C TYR A 33 -9.10 -11.69 -1.55
N ILE A 34 -8.58 -11.55 -0.33
CA ILE A 34 -7.13 -11.65 -0.06
C ILE A 34 -6.67 -13.08 0.30
N GLY A 35 -7.60 -13.97 0.70
CA GLY A 35 -7.28 -15.34 1.12
C GLY A 35 -6.85 -15.39 2.59
N SER A 36 -6.61 -16.60 3.11
CA SER A 36 -6.27 -16.83 4.52
C SER A 36 -4.75 -16.87 4.78
N ASP A 37 -3.96 -16.23 3.93
CA ASP A 37 -2.49 -16.32 4.00
C ASP A 37 -1.95 -15.40 5.11
N SER A 38 -0.98 -15.91 5.88
CA SER A 38 -0.21 -15.16 6.88
C SER A 38 0.62 -14.01 6.32
N ASP A 39 0.72 -13.91 5.00
CA ASP A 39 1.64 -13.03 4.29
C ASP A 39 0.97 -11.74 3.80
N ILE A 40 -0.31 -11.55 4.15
CA ILE A 40 -1.02 -10.30 3.88
C ILE A 40 -0.44 -9.20 4.77
N LEU A 41 -0.05 -8.12 4.12
CA LEU A 41 0.41 -6.92 4.76
C LEU A 41 -0.74 -5.92 4.83
N LEU A 42 -0.79 -5.22 5.95
CA LEU A 42 -1.77 -4.20 6.26
C LEU A 42 -1.00 -2.96 6.74
N PRO A 43 -1.26 -1.77 6.17
CA PRO A 43 -0.70 -0.54 6.71
C PRO A 43 -1.29 -0.25 8.10
N THR A 44 -0.55 0.45 8.96
CA THR A 44 -0.99 0.71 10.34
C THR A 44 -2.19 1.65 10.44
N LYS A 45 -2.52 2.37 9.35
CA LYS A 45 -3.61 3.34 9.24
C LYS A 45 -4.19 3.28 7.82
N PRO A 46 -5.44 3.73 7.60
CA PRO A 46 -5.94 3.87 6.24
C PRO A 46 -5.16 4.95 5.49
N MET A 47 -5.04 4.78 4.17
CA MET A 47 -4.31 5.69 3.28
C MET A 47 -5.26 6.65 2.58
N GLU A 48 -4.96 7.94 2.65
CA GLU A 48 -5.68 8.97 1.89
C GLU A 48 -5.15 8.98 0.45
N VAL A 49 -6.02 8.73 -0.52
CA VAL A 49 -5.70 8.69 -1.95
C VAL A 49 -6.72 9.50 -2.73
N GLY A 50 -6.29 10.68 -3.19
CA GLY A 50 -7.16 11.60 -3.92
C GLY A 50 -8.25 12.16 -3.02
N SER A 51 -9.51 11.83 -3.31
CA SER A 51 -10.66 12.30 -2.53
C SER A 51 -11.24 11.26 -1.57
N GLY A 52 -10.54 10.15 -1.32
CA GLY A 52 -11.04 9.07 -0.45
C GLY A 52 -9.94 8.48 0.40
N THR A 53 -10.34 7.79 1.46
CA THR A 53 -9.44 7.18 2.45
C THR A 53 -9.74 5.69 2.54
N TYR A 54 -8.71 4.85 2.48
CA TYR A 54 -8.87 3.42 2.26
C TYR A 54 -8.02 2.58 3.19
N TRP A 55 -8.62 1.53 3.76
CA TRP A 55 -7.87 0.40 4.29
C TRP A 55 -7.40 -0.48 3.14
N LEU A 56 -6.08 -0.66 3.02
CA LEU A 56 -5.47 -1.39 1.91
C LEU A 56 -4.92 -2.73 2.39
N PHE A 57 -5.28 -3.81 1.70
CA PHE A 57 -4.80 -5.17 1.97
C PHE A 57 -4.09 -5.71 0.74
N PHE A 58 -2.86 -6.18 0.93
CA PHE A 58 -1.99 -6.52 -0.19
C PHE A 58 -0.90 -7.52 0.22
N TYR A 59 -0.20 -8.07 -0.76
CA TYR A 59 1.03 -8.83 -0.53
C TYR A 59 2.26 -7.96 -0.82
N SER A 60 3.39 -8.31 -0.21
CA SER A 60 4.70 -7.70 -0.50
C SER A 60 4.93 -7.43 -2.00
N ILE A 61 5.62 -6.34 -2.34
CA ILE A 61 5.96 -6.01 -3.73
C ILE A 61 6.88 -7.06 -4.39
N TYR A 62 7.52 -7.92 -3.59
CA TYR A 62 8.32 -9.06 -4.02
C TYR A 62 7.55 -10.39 -4.08
N SER A 63 6.30 -10.41 -3.62
CA SER A 63 5.49 -11.62 -3.60
C SER A 63 5.16 -12.09 -5.02
N PRO A 64 5.19 -13.41 -5.28
CA PRO A 64 4.65 -13.95 -6.52
C PRO A 64 3.11 -13.84 -6.58
N LYS A 65 2.45 -13.67 -5.43
CA LYS A 65 1.01 -13.38 -5.33
C LYS A 65 0.79 -11.87 -5.39
N LYS A 66 -0.15 -11.44 -6.22
CA LYS A 66 -0.49 -10.02 -6.38
C LYS A 66 -1.99 -9.85 -6.18
N VAL A 67 -2.37 -8.94 -5.31
CA VAL A 67 -3.74 -8.47 -5.11
C VAL A 67 -3.65 -7.17 -4.33
N VAL A 68 -4.51 -6.21 -4.67
CA VAL A 68 -4.79 -5.06 -3.81
C VAL A 68 -6.28 -5.02 -3.59
N VAL A 69 -6.68 -4.99 -2.33
CA VAL A 69 -8.06 -4.83 -1.92
C VAL A 69 -8.15 -3.55 -1.11
N ALA A 70 -9.03 -2.65 -1.54
CA ALA A 70 -9.30 -1.41 -0.83
C ALA A 70 -10.70 -1.45 -0.25
N VAL A 71 -10.82 -1.07 1.02
CA VAL A 71 -12.09 -0.87 1.71
C VAL A 71 -12.17 0.60 2.11
N ASP A 72 -13.25 1.26 1.73
CA ASP A 72 -13.51 2.67 2.03
C ASP A 72 -13.66 2.86 3.54
N ASP A 73 -12.88 3.78 4.09
CA ASP A 73 -12.81 4.04 5.52
C ASP A 73 -14.11 4.64 6.08
N GLU A 74 -14.84 5.43 5.28
CA GLU A 74 -16.03 6.16 5.73
C GLU A 74 -17.25 5.25 5.87
N ASN A 75 -17.38 4.26 4.98
CA ASN A 75 -18.59 3.46 4.85
C ASN A 75 -18.35 1.93 4.89
N GLY A 76 -17.09 1.49 4.93
CA GLY A 76 -16.70 0.08 4.99
C GLY A 76 -17.02 -0.73 3.74
N THR A 77 -17.32 -0.07 2.61
CA THR A 77 -17.62 -0.77 1.37
C THR A 77 -16.35 -1.12 0.61
N LEU A 78 -16.40 -2.25 -0.09
CA LEU A 78 -15.35 -2.67 -0.99
C LEU A 78 -15.27 -1.68 -2.16
N VAL A 79 -14.09 -1.11 -2.41
CA VAL A 79 -13.88 -0.23 -3.56
C VAL A 79 -13.86 -1.08 -4.83
N THR A 80 -14.73 -0.75 -5.79
CA THR A 80 -14.83 -1.46 -7.08
C THR A 80 -14.55 -0.56 -8.28
N ASP A 81 -14.28 0.73 -8.05
CA ASP A 81 -13.87 1.65 -9.09
C ASP A 81 -12.40 1.39 -9.45
N GLU A 82 -12.16 0.98 -10.69
CA GLU A 82 -10.82 0.60 -11.17
C GLU A 82 -9.84 1.78 -11.15
N THR A 83 -10.32 3.01 -11.38
CA THR A 83 -9.45 4.20 -11.37
C THR A 83 -8.95 4.50 -9.96
N ARG A 84 -9.86 4.47 -8.97
CA ARG A 84 -9.52 4.65 -7.55
C ARG A 84 -8.61 3.53 -7.06
N LEU A 85 -8.88 2.28 -7.45
CA LEU A 85 -8.03 1.14 -7.09
C LEU A 85 -6.63 1.24 -7.68
N ASN A 86 -6.50 1.64 -8.95
CA ASN A 86 -5.20 1.85 -9.58
C ASN A 86 -4.40 2.95 -8.87
N ALA A 87 -5.04 4.07 -8.52
CA ALA A 87 -4.40 5.14 -7.76
C ALA A 87 -3.95 4.66 -6.37
N ALA A 88 -4.80 3.92 -5.65
CA ALA A 88 -4.47 3.40 -4.34
C ALA A 88 -3.35 2.34 -4.39
N ALA A 89 -3.37 1.47 -5.41
CA ALA A 89 -2.33 0.47 -5.63
C ALA A 89 -0.98 1.10 -6.01
N SER A 90 -0.98 2.18 -6.79
CA SER A 90 0.21 2.95 -7.16
C SER A 90 0.85 3.61 -5.92
N ALA A 91 0.05 4.37 -5.15
CA ALA A 91 0.51 4.98 -3.90
C ALA A 91 1.04 3.93 -2.90
N LEU A 92 0.32 2.82 -2.78
CA LEU A 92 0.77 1.71 -1.96
C LEU A 92 2.10 1.14 -2.44
N TYR A 93 2.27 0.92 -3.74
CA TYR A 93 3.51 0.41 -4.30
C TYR A 93 4.68 1.34 -4.00
N GLU A 94 4.52 2.64 -4.22
CA GLU A 94 5.50 3.68 -3.90
C GLU A 94 5.93 3.64 -2.42
N MET A 95 4.96 3.61 -1.49
CA MET A 95 5.24 3.45 -0.06
C MET A 95 6.03 2.17 0.22
N ARG A 96 5.67 1.06 -0.43
CA ARG A 96 6.35 -0.23 -0.22
C ARG A 96 7.73 -0.32 -0.85
N VAL A 97 8.04 0.49 -1.87
CA VAL A 97 9.43 0.67 -2.30
C VAL A 97 10.25 1.27 -1.15
N ILE A 98 9.70 2.23 -0.40
CA ILE A 98 10.39 2.79 0.77
C ILE A 98 10.50 1.73 1.88
N ASP A 99 9.40 1.14 2.32
CA ASP A 99 9.41 0.18 3.44
C ASP A 99 10.24 -1.09 3.14
N GLU A 100 10.03 -1.72 1.98
CA GLU A 100 10.58 -3.05 1.71
C GLU A 100 11.94 -3.02 1.02
N TYR A 101 12.31 -1.92 0.38
CA TYR A 101 13.64 -1.77 -0.20
C TYR A 101 14.51 -0.79 0.59
N VAL A 102 14.05 0.44 0.80
CA VAL A 102 14.88 1.47 1.45
C VAL A 102 15.11 1.16 2.93
N GLU A 103 14.06 0.97 3.72
CA GLU A 103 14.18 0.74 5.16
C GLU A 103 14.83 -0.62 5.48
N LYS A 104 14.37 -1.71 4.84
CA LYS A 104 14.93 -3.06 5.07
C LYS A 104 16.42 -3.17 4.76
N ASN A 105 16.91 -2.45 3.74
CA ASN A 105 18.35 -2.40 3.41
C ASN A 105 19.09 -1.26 4.15
N LYS A 106 18.41 -0.59 5.10
CA LYS A 106 18.96 0.47 5.95
C LYS A 106 19.47 1.70 5.17
N TYR A 107 18.84 2.03 4.05
CA TYR A 107 19.14 3.23 3.23
C TYR A 107 18.19 4.40 3.55
N SER A 108 17.38 4.29 4.60
CA SER A 108 16.43 5.31 5.02
C SER A 108 17.14 6.54 5.58
N PHE A 109 16.46 7.69 5.51
CA PHE A 109 16.95 8.95 6.08
C PHE A 109 17.32 8.80 7.56
N ASP A 110 16.48 8.10 8.33
CA ASP A 110 16.67 7.88 9.77
C ASP A 110 17.95 7.07 10.11
N ILE A 111 18.52 6.36 9.13
CA ILE A 111 19.80 5.66 9.29
C ILE A 111 20.97 6.49 8.74
N VAL A 112 20.78 7.10 7.57
CA VAL A 112 21.88 7.76 6.85
C VAL A 112 22.18 9.14 7.41
N ALA A 113 21.16 9.92 7.78
CA ALA A 113 21.35 11.27 8.30
C ALA A 113 22.15 11.28 9.62
N PRO A 114 21.88 10.42 10.61
CA PRO A 114 22.71 10.38 11.83
C PRO A 114 24.15 9.93 11.57
N ALA A 115 24.36 9.01 10.60
CA ALA A 115 25.70 8.57 10.23
C ALA A 115 26.52 9.71 9.60
N LEU A 116 25.90 10.50 8.70
CA LEU A 116 26.54 11.70 8.14
C LEU A 116 26.70 12.80 9.19
N GLN A 117 25.73 12.97 10.09
CA GLN A 117 25.82 13.95 11.17
C GLN A 117 27.02 13.66 12.10
N ALA A 118 27.41 12.39 12.26
CA ALA A 118 28.57 12.01 13.06
C ALA A 118 29.92 12.40 12.41
N SER A 119 29.98 12.58 11.08
CA SER A 119 31.16 13.14 10.40
C SER A 119 31.16 14.67 10.38
N ALA A 120 30.04 15.31 10.73
CA ALA A 120 29.88 16.76 10.61
C ALA A 120 30.99 17.53 11.34
N GLY A 121 31.68 18.40 10.60
CA GLY A 121 32.75 19.23 11.12
C GLY A 121 34.12 18.53 11.19
N MET A 122 34.21 17.23 10.92
CA MET A 122 35.50 16.53 10.81
C MET A 122 36.32 17.03 9.62
N ALA A 123 35.68 17.31 8.48
CA ALA A 123 36.34 17.91 7.33
C ALA A 123 36.95 19.27 7.69
N GLN A 124 36.21 20.14 8.40
CA GLN A 124 36.69 21.44 8.86
C GLN A 124 37.83 21.33 9.88
N GLN A 125 37.75 20.37 10.82
CA GLN A 125 38.84 20.09 11.75
C GLN A 125 40.10 19.62 11.00
N ASN A 126 39.94 18.78 9.99
CA ASN A 126 41.05 18.28 9.21
C ASN A 126 41.64 19.35 8.27
N LEU A 127 40.87 20.34 7.80
CA LEU A 127 41.39 21.52 7.11
C LEU A 127 42.34 22.32 8.00
N ASN A 128 41.98 22.53 9.27
CA ASN A 128 42.85 23.23 10.23
C ASN A 128 44.16 22.45 10.48
N LYS A 129 44.05 21.14 10.70
CA LYS A 129 45.24 20.27 10.88
C LYS A 129 46.12 20.23 9.62
N LEU A 130 45.52 20.26 8.44
CA LEU A 130 46.24 20.31 7.17
C LEU A 130 47.00 21.64 7.02
N SER A 131 46.37 22.76 7.40
CA SER A 131 47.00 24.08 7.41
C SER A 131 48.19 24.13 8.38
N ASP A 132 48.05 23.58 9.58
CA ASP A 132 49.14 23.48 10.56
C ASP A 132 50.30 22.63 10.03
N LEU A 133 49.99 21.48 9.40
CA LEU A 133 50.98 20.62 8.77
C LEU A 133 51.71 21.35 7.63
N ARG A 134 50.96 22.06 6.78
CA ARG A 134 51.50 22.88 5.69
C ARG A 134 52.46 23.95 6.22
N ALA A 135 52.04 24.72 7.22
CA ALA A 135 52.87 25.78 7.83
C ALA A 135 54.19 25.24 8.39
N GLN A 136 54.18 24.04 8.97
CA GLN A 136 55.37 23.38 9.52
C GLN A 136 56.32 22.82 8.44
N THR A 137 55.82 22.52 7.25
CA THR A 137 56.54 21.80 6.21
C THR A 137 56.97 22.67 5.03
N GLU A 138 56.17 23.65 4.62
CA GLU A 138 56.38 24.44 3.39
C GLU A 138 57.66 25.29 3.45
N SER A 139 58.06 25.75 4.64
CA SER A 139 59.32 26.46 4.86
C SER A 139 60.58 25.58 4.69
N LYS A 140 60.46 24.27 4.95
CA LYS A 140 61.57 23.30 4.89
C LYS A 140 61.58 22.53 3.56
N TYR A 141 60.40 22.31 2.98
CA TYR A 141 60.19 21.46 1.81
C TYR A 141 59.31 22.18 0.78
N PRO A 142 59.80 23.23 0.11
CA PRO A 142 59.01 24.09 -0.76
C PRO A 142 58.47 23.38 -2.02
N THR A 143 58.95 22.19 -2.33
CA THR A 143 58.48 21.35 -3.45
C THR A 143 57.28 20.47 -3.10
N LEU A 144 56.93 20.38 -1.81
CA LEU A 144 55.79 19.60 -1.32
C LEU A 144 54.54 20.49 -1.31
N SER A 145 53.54 20.16 -2.13
CA SER A 145 52.27 20.91 -2.18
C SER A 145 51.14 20.12 -1.51
N PHE A 146 50.36 20.81 -0.70
CA PHE A 146 49.15 20.30 -0.04
C PHE A 146 47.86 20.73 -0.75
N ASP A 147 47.95 21.50 -1.84
CA ASP A 147 46.82 22.19 -2.46
C ASP A 147 45.72 21.22 -2.94
N ALA A 148 46.11 20.05 -3.45
CA ALA A 148 45.17 19.03 -3.91
C ALA A 148 44.41 18.39 -2.73
N VAL A 149 45.08 18.19 -1.59
CA VAL A 149 44.45 17.66 -0.37
C VAL A 149 43.48 18.71 0.19
N GLU A 150 43.90 19.97 0.25
CA GLU A 150 43.10 21.09 0.72
C GLU A 150 41.85 21.31 -0.14
N THR A 151 42.02 21.38 -1.47
CA THR A 151 40.92 21.57 -2.42
C THR A 151 39.88 20.45 -2.34
N ASN A 152 40.34 19.19 -2.30
CA ASN A 152 39.42 18.05 -2.22
C ASN A 152 38.73 17.96 -0.86
N LEU A 153 39.43 18.29 0.23
CA LEU A 153 38.84 18.32 1.56
C LEU A 153 37.80 19.44 1.72
N GLN A 154 38.07 20.63 1.15
CA GLN A 154 37.09 21.71 1.11
C GLN A 154 35.85 21.28 0.32
N ARG A 155 36.04 20.64 -0.84
CA ARG A 155 34.92 20.12 -1.64
C ARG A 155 34.09 19.08 -0.89
N VAL A 156 34.73 18.22 -0.11
CA VAL A 156 34.02 17.28 0.78
C VAL A 156 33.20 18.04 1.81
N SER A 157 33.78 19.06 2.47
CA SER A 157 33.06 19.88 3.44
C SER A 157 31.85 20.59 2.81
N ASP A 158 31.98 21.13 1.60
CA ASP A 158 30.91 21.82 0.90
C ASP A 158 29.75 20.86 0.57
N LEU A 159 30.07 19.67 0.07
CA LEU A 159 29.07 18.64 -0.28
C LEU A 159 28.44 17.98 0.95
N GLU A 160 29.18 17.84 2.05
CA GLU A 160 28.61 17.41 3.34
C GLU A 160 27.55 18.41 3.82
N ASN A 161 27.85 19.72 3.74
CA ASN A 161 26.92 20.79 4.10
C ASN A 161 25.71 20.90 3.17
N GLU A 162 25.79 20.37 1.93
CA GLU A 162 24.67 20.28 1.00
C GLU A 162 23.81 19.03 1.26
N ALA A 163 24.45 17.86 1.45
CA ALA A 163 23.76 16.59 1.60
C ALA A 163 23.03 16.46 2.95
N LEU A 164 23.61 16.98 4.03
CA LEU A 164 23.06 16.80 5.38
C LEU A 164 21.67 17.46 5.56
N PRO A 165 21.44 18.74 5.17
CA PRO A 165 20.10 19.33 5.22
C PRO A 165 19.08 18.56 4.39
N MET A 166 19.45 18.09 3.18
CA MET A 166 18.55 17.31 2.33
C MET A 166 18.08 16.01 3.01
N LEU A 167 18.99 15.33 3.71
CA LEU A 167 18.66 14.11 4.44
C LEU A 167 17.77 14.39 5.67
N GLN A 168 18.00 15.52 6.35
CA GLN A 168 17.17 15.96 7.47
C GLN A 168 15.75 16.33 7.03
N ASP A 169 15.63 17.08 5.93
CA ASP A 169 14.34 17.42 5.32
C ASP A 169 13.61 16.15 4.85
N GLY A 170 14.33 15.22 4.24
CA GLY A 170 13.79 13.91 3.85
C GLY A 170 13.26 13.09 5.03
N SER A 171 13.98 13.06 6.15
CA SER A 171 13.51 12.38 7.37
C SER A 171 12.20 13.00 7.88
N GLN A 172 12.09 14.33 7.90
CA GLN A 172 10.87 15.03 8.30
C GLN A 172 9.70 14.76 7.35
N MET A 173 9.94 14.78 6.03
CA MET A 173 8.91 14.44 5.04
C MET A 173 8.42 13.00 5.20
N TRP A 174 9.33 12.06 5.44
CA TRP A 174 8.94 10.66 5.67
C TRP A 174 8.18 10.48 6.99
N ALA A 175 8.58 11.18 8.05
CA ALA A 175 7.83 11.21 9.30
C ALA A 175 6.42 11.78 9.11
N SER A 176 6.27 12.90 8.41
CA SER A 176 4.97 13.49 8.05
C SER A 176 4.08 12.48 7.33
N PHE A 177 4.60 11.83 6.28
CA PHE A 177 3.84 10.81 5.57
C PHE A 177 3.42 9.65 6.49
N ARG A 178 4.29 9.15 7.38
CA ARG A 178 3.93 8.07 8.31
C ARG A 178 2.87 8.50 9.33
N GLU A 179 2.77 9.79 9.63
CA GLU A 179 1.73 10.35 10.49
C GLU A 179 0.38 10.42 9.77
N THR A 180 0.36 10.94 8.53
CA THR A 180 -0.85 11.27 7.76
C THR A 180 -1.34 10.14 6.86
N TYR A 181 -0.44 9.30 6.35
CA TYR A 181 -0.67 8.34 5.27
C TYR A 181 -1.30 8.99 4.02
N ALA A 182 -0.95 10.25 3.74
CA ALA A 182 -1.43 10.97 2.56
C ALA A 182 -0.61 10.61 1.33
N ALA A 183 -1.22 9.92 0.36
CA ALA A 183 -0.56 9.51 -0.87
C ALA A 183 0.01 10.67 -1.70
N ALA A 184 -0.57 11.88 -1.56
CA ALA A 184 -0.06 13.07 -2.22
C ALA A 184 1.37 13.46 -1.79
N GLU A 185 1.83 13.01 -0.61
CA GLU A 185 3.18 13.27 -0.11
C GLU A 185 4.23 12.32 -0.74
N LEU A 186 3.84 11.12 -1.16
CA LEU A 186 4.76 10.07 -1.63
C LEU A 186 5.64 10.48 -2.82
N PRO A 187 5.12 11.16 -3.87
CA PRO A 187 5.97 11.62 -4.97
C PRO A 187 7.09 12.56 -4.50
N TYR A 188 6.81 13.41 -3.52
CA TYR A 188 7.81 14.31 -2.94
C TYR A 188 8.83 13.53 -2.12
N VAL A 189 8.40 12.59 -1.28
CA VAL A 189 9.29 11.72 -0.51
C VAL A 189 10.23 10.94 -1.44
N ILE A 190 9.70 10.33 -2.50
CA ILE A 190 10.50 9.59 -3.49
C ILE A 190 11.50 10.51 -4.20
N SER A 191 11.06 11.72 -4.61
CA SER A 191 11.94 12.70 -5.23
C SER A 191 13.07 13.14 -4.29
N THR A 192 12.78 13.29 -3.00
CA THR A 192 13.79 13.63 -1.99
C THR A 192 14.78 12.48 -1.81
N TYR A 193 14.32 11.23 -1.74
CA TYR A 193 15.23 10.07 -1.68
C TYR A 193 16.20 10.04 -2.87
N LYS A 194 15.68 10.25 -4.10
CA LYS A 194 16.52 10.29 -5.31
C LYS A 194 17.57 11.41 -5.23
N SER A 195 17.16 12.63 -4.90
CA SER A 195 18.05 13.78 -4.79
C SER A 195 19.10 13.59 -3.70
N SER A 196 18.70 13.09 -2.53
CA SER A 196 19.63 12.83 -1.42
C SER A 196 20.64 11.74 -1.75
N TYR A 197 20.23 10.69 -2.48
CA TYR A 197 21.20 9.69 -2.96
C TYR A 197 22.19 10.30 -3.96
N ASP A 198 21.74 11.13 -4.89
CA ASP A 198 22.66 11.80 -5.82
C ASP A 198 23.66 12.72 -5.09
N ALA A 199 23.19 13.49 -4.10
CA ALA A 199 24.06 14.32 -3.26
C ALA A 199 25.07 13.48 -2.45
N LEU A 200 24.64 12.34 -1.88
CA LEU A 200 25.52 11.41 -1.17
C LEU A 200 26.58 10.81 -2.10
N PHE A 201 26.22 10.41 -3.32
CA PHE A 201 27.19 9.89 -4.28
C PHE A 201 28.20 10.95 -4.72
N ALA A 202 27.77 12.21 -4.91
CA ALA A 202 28.70 13.31 -5.16
C ALA A 202 29.68 13.53 -4.00
N LEU A 203 29.19 13.46 -2.75
CA LEU A 203 30.02 13.51 -1.55
C LEU A 203 31.01 12.34 -1.50
N PHE A 204 30.57 11.12 -1.81
CA PHE A 204 31.42 9.93 -1.83
C PHE A 204 32.51 9.99 -2.90
N ASP A 205 32.19 10.51 -4.09
CA ASP A 205 33.18 10.72 -5.15
C ASP A 205 34.24 11.74 -4.70
N ALA A 206 33.82 12.83 -4.04
CA ALA A 206 34.74 13.81 -3.46
C ALA A 206 35.59 13.21 -2.33
N TYR A 207 35.00 12.40 -1.46
CA TYR A 207 35.71 11.70 -0.38
C TYR A 207 36.77 10.73 -0.92
N ASN A 208 36.45 9.99 -1.99
CA ASN A 208 37.41 9.13 -2.67
C ASN A 208 38.56 9.95 -3.30
N ALA A 209 38.26 11.06 -3.97
CA ALA A 209 39.28 11.95 -4.52
C ALA A 209 40.20 12.57 -3.43
N TYR A 210 39.64 12.89 -2.26
CA TYR A 210 40.39 13.34 -1.09
C TYR A 210 41.32 12.24 -0.54
N SER A 211 40.82 11.01 -0.38
CA SER A 211 41.62 9.88 0.09
C SER A 211 42.75 9.52 -0.90
N GLN A 212 42.50 9.68 -2.20
CA GLN A 212 43.51 9.54 -3.24
C GLN A 212 44.58 10.63 -3.18
N SER A 213 44.22 11.91 -2.98
CA SER A 213 45.21 12.98 -2.88
C SER A 213 46.11 12.84 -1.65
N ILE A 214 45.59 12.32 -0.53
CA ILE A 214 46.42 11.92 0.62
C ILE A 214 47.43 10.84 0.24
N THR A 215 46.97 9.81 -0.48
CA THR A 215 47.81 8.68 -0.91
C THR A 215 48.92 9.14 -1.86
N GLU A 216 48.59 10.02 -2.81
CA GLU A 216 49.54 10.60 -3.72
C GLU A 216 50.60 11.43 -2.99
N LEU A 217 50.18 12.26 -2.04
CA LEU A 217 51.10 13.09 -1.26
C LEU A 217 52.00 12.24 -0.35
N GLN A 218 51.47 11.21 0.31
CA GLN A 218 52.26 10.22 1.06
C GLN A 218 53.29 9.52 0.17
N SER A 219 52.92 9.18 -1.07
CA SER A 219 53.85 8.61 -2.05
C SER A 219 54.92 9.62 -2.48
N GLN A 220 54.58 10.90 -2.64
CA GLN A 220 55.56 11.96 -2.93
C GLN A 220 56.56 12.12 -1.77
N VAL A 221 56.09 12.18 -0.52
CA VAL A 221 56.94 12.23 0.68
C VAL A 221 57.89 11.03 0.70
N SER A 222 57.38 9.83 0.49
CA SER A 222 58.15 8.58 0.53
C SER A 222 59.23 8.49 -0.56
N ARG A 223 59.00 9.10 -1.73
CA ARG A 223 59.95 9.11 -2.87
C ARG A 223 60.89 10.31 -2.86
N SER A 224 60.66 11.28 -1.97
CA SER A 224 61.45 12.50 -1.89
C SER A 224 62.80 12.28 -1.18
N SER A 225 63.62 13.32 -1.12
CA SER A 225 64.87 13.35 -0.34
C SER A 225 64.65 13.63 1.15
N ILE A 226 63.41 13.84 1.60
CA ILE A 226 63.06 14.08 3.00
C ILE A 226 63.44 12.83 3.81
N LYS A 227 64.20 13.02 4.89
CA LYS A 227 64.69 11.94 5.75
C LYS A 227 63.85 11.84 7.03
N SER A 228 63.84 10.67 7.65
CA SER A 228 63.32 10.51 9.02
C SER A 228 64.08 11.45 9.98
N PRO A 229 63.39 12.04 10.97
CA PRO A 229 62.02 11.75 11.38
C PRO A 229 60.92 12.51 10.61
N ASP A 230 61.29 13.49 9.78
CA ASP A 230 60.32 14.40 9.15
C ASP A 230 59.42 13.67 8.14
N SER A 231 59.97 12.75 7.33
CA SER A 231 59.18 11.94 6.38
C SER A 231 58.08 11.15 7.07
N ASP A 232 58.41 10.51 8.19
CA ASP A 232 57.49 9.65 8.95
C ASP A 232 56.42 10.49 9.66
N SER A 233 56.82 11.66 10.15
CA SER A 233 55.89 12.63 10.77
C SER A 233 54.85 13.14 9.77
N ILE A 234 55.28 13.55 8.57
CA ILE A 234 54.37 14.03 7.51
C ILE A 234 53.44 12.90 7.06
N TYR A 235 54.00 11.72 6.80
CA TYR A 235 53.23 10.56 6.37
C TYR A 235 52.12 10.19 7.37
N ASN A 236 52.47 10.08 8.65
CA ASN A 236 51.52 9.72 9.71
C ASN A 236 50.50 10.82 9.96
N SER A 237 50.90 12.10 9.85
CA SER A 237 49.97 13.22 9.96
C SER A 237 48.92 13.17 8.85
N LEU A 238 49.33 12.90 7.60
CA LEU A 238 48.41 12.73 6.48
C LEU A 238 47.49 11.52 6.66
N GLU A 239 48.00 10.40 7.20
CA GLU A 239 47.17 9.22 7.46
C GLU A 239 46.08 9.50 8.50
N ASN A 240 46.41 10.26 9.56
CA ASN A 240 45.46 10.67 10.59
C ASN A 240 44.38 11.63 10.09
N LEU A 241 44.53 12.21 8.89
CA LEU A 241 43.51 13.06 8.26
C LEU A 241 42.58 12.25 7.36
N ARG A 242 42.98 11.06 6.91
CA ARG A 242 42.32 10.29 5.84
C ARG A 242 40.87 9.93 6.17
N ASP A 243 40.61 9.49 7.39
CA ASP A 243 39.25 9.16 7.80
C ASP A 243 38.58 10.36 8.47
N ILE A 244 37.45 10.76 7.90
CA ILE A 244 36.58 11.82 8.41
C ILE A 244 35.23 11.25 8.90
N GLY A 245 35.15 9.93 9.11
CA GLY A 245 33.93 9.26 9.57
C GLY A 245 32.97 8.85 8.44
N LEU A 246 33.39 8.95 7.18
CA LEU A 246 32.60 8.54 6.02
C LEU A 246 32.90 7.12 5.53
N THR A 247 33.95 6.47 6.03
CA THR A 247 34.44 5.17 5.53
C THR A 247 33.35 4.09 5.49
N ASP A 248 32.61 3.90 6.59
CA ASP A 248 31.58 2.87 6.69
C ASP A 248 30.39 3.16 5.78
N LEU A 249 29.97 4.43 5.73
CA LEU A 249 28.85 4.85 4.90
C LEU A 249 29.20 4.73 3.41
N TYR A 250 30.40 5.17 3.03
CA TYR A 250 30.94 4.99 1.69
C TYR A 250 31.01 3.50 1.30
N GLY A 251 31.60 2.66 2.15
CA GLY A 251 31.74 1.23 1.90
C GLY A 251 30.38 0.56 1.65
N LYS A 252 29.36 0.92 2.43
CA LYS A 252 28.00 0.43 2.22
C LYS A 252 27.44 0.82 0.84
N PHE A 253 27.50 2.09 0.47
CA PHE A 253 26.93 2.58 -0.80
C PHE A 253 27.77 2.17 -2.02
N ALA A 254 29.06 1.92 -1.84
CA ALA A 254 29.93 1.39 -2.89
C ALA A 254 29.62 -0.08 -3.23
N THR A 255 29.20 -0.89 -2.25
CA THR A 255 28.85 -2.29 -2.49
C THR A 255 27.52 -2.46 -3.23
N GLN A 256 26.57 -1.56 -2.99
CA GLN A 256 25.26 -1.58 -3.62
C GLN A 256 24.72 -0.16 -3.75
N ASP A 257 24.45 0.24 -4.99
CA ASP A 257 23.90 1.56 -5.33
C ASP A 257 22.36 1.57 -5.15
N PRO A 258 21.83 2.25 -4.11
CA PRO A 258 20.39 2.28 -3.87
C PRO A 258 19.60 2.96 -4.99
N ARG A 259 20.21 3.88 -5.76
CA ARG A 259 19.55 4.58 -6.87
C ARG A 259 19.09 3.61 -7.93
N ASN A 260 19.94 2.65 -8.28
CA ASN A 260 19.66 1.65 -9.31
C ASN A 260 18.52 0.72 -8.89
N GLY A 261 18.55 0.21 -7.66
CA GLY A 261 17.47 -0.67 -7.17
C GLY A 261 16.14 0.07 -7.00
N MET A 262 16.14 1.29 -6.45
CA MET A 262 14.93 2.09 -6.33
C MET A 262 14.33 2.42 -7.70
N ASN A 263 15.14 2.85 -8.67
CA ASN A 263 14.68 3.11 -10.03
C ASN A 263 14.16 1.85 -10.73
N SER A 264 14.81 0.70 -10.54
CA SER A 264 14.34 -0.58 -11.08
C SER A 264 12.96 -0.95 -10.52
N LEU A 265 12.74 -0.76 -9.22
CA LEU A 265 11.45 -1.01 -8.59
C LEU A 265 10.38 -0.04 -9.09
N LEU A 266 10.65 1.26 -9.14
CA LEU A 266 9.68 2.25 -9.63
C LEU A 266 9.30 1.99 -11.10
N ASN A 267 10.23 1.55 -11.94
CA ASN A 267 9.93 1.15 -13.33
C ASN A 267 9.01 -0.08 -13.44
N ASN A 268 8.85 -0.88 -12.37
CA ASN A 268 7.96 -2.04 -12.33
C ASN A 268 6.56 -1.73 -11.78
N GLU A 269 6.32 -0.51 -11.30
CA GLU A 269 5.10 -0.10 -10.64
C GLU A 269 3.85 -0.42 -11.46
N GLN A 270 3.76 0.10 -12.69
CA GLN A 270 2.57 -0.08 -13.53
C GLN A 270 2.21 -1.55 -13.74
N ARG A 271 3.23 -2.41 -13.92
CA ARG A 271 3.00 -3.85 -14.08
C ARG A 271 2.46 -4.46 -12.78
N TRP A 272 3.04 -4.10 -11.64
CA TRP A 272 2.56 -4.60 -10.35
C TRP A 272 1.12 -4.13 -10.07
N VAL A 273 0.82 -2.84 -10.32
CA VAL A 273 -0.52 -2.26 -10.16
C VAL A 273 -1.54 -3.00 -11.02
N ASN A 274 -1.27 -3.16 -12.32
CA ASN A 274 -2.17 -3.84 -13.25
C ASN A 274 -2.44 -5.29 -12.82
N ASP A 275 -1.39 -6.03 -12.45
CA ASP A 275 -1.52 -7.42 -12.02
C ASP A 275 -2.30 -7.53 -10.70
N SER A 276 -2.07 -6.62 -9.75
CA SER A 276 -2.74 -6.59 -8.44
C SER A 276 -4.22 -6.25 -8.55
N VAL A 277 -4.57 -5.20 -9.32
CA VAL A 277 -5.95 -4.78 -9.55
C VAL A 277 -6.71 -5.81 -10.40
N GLY A 278 -6.08 -6.34 -11.46
CA GLY A 278 -6.65 -7.42 -12.25
C GLY A 278 -6.93 -8.68 -11.43
N SER A 279 -6.02 -9.03 -10.52
CA SER A 279 -6.21 -10.15 -9.60
C SER A 279 -7.37 -9.92 -8.62
N PHE A 280 -7.56 -8.70 -8.14
CA PHE A 280 -8.72 -8.35 -7.33
C PHE A 280 -10.03 -8.55 -8.10
N PHE A 281 -10.17 -7.98 -9.30
CA PHE A 281 -11.39 -8.13 -10.10
C PHE A 281 -11.69 -9.58 -10.49
N PHE A 282 -10.64 -10.37 -10.77
CA PHE A 282 -10.80 -11.81 -10.98
C PHE A 282 -11.40 -12.50 -9.75
N ARG A 283 -10.83 -12.24 -8.56
CA ARG A 283 -11.28 -12.84 -7.31
C ARG A 283 -12.70 -12.39 -6.93
N LYS A 284 -13.01 -11.11 -7.10
CA LYS A 284 -14.36 -10.57 -6.91
C LYS A 284 -15.38 -11.28 -7.80
N SER A 285 -15.11 -11.33 -9.11
CA SER A 285 -16.00 -11.98 -10.08
C SER A 285 -16.21 -13.46 -9.76
N ARG A 286 -15.15 -14.16 -9.35
CA ARG A 286 -15.21 -15.55 -8.90
C ARG A 286 -16.10 -15.71 -7.67
N MET A 287 -15.90 -14.91 -6.63
CA MET A 287 -16.66 -15.00 -5.38
C MET A 287 -18.15 -14.71 -5.60
N GLU A 288 -18.47 -13.64 -6.32
CA GLU A 288 -19.85 -13.25 -6.61
C GLU A 288 -20.57 -14.30 -7.47
N ALA A 289 -19.91 -14.83 -8.51
CA ALA A 289 -20.48 -15.87 -9.37
C ALA A 289 -20.72 -17.18 -8.60
N LEU A 290 -19.80 -17.59 -7.73
CA LEU A 290 -19.96 -18.79 -6.92
C LEU A 290 -21.08 -18.64 -5.88
N ALA A 291 -21.16 -17.50 -5.20
CA ALA A 291 -22.24 -17.24 -4.25
C ALA A 291 -23.63 -17.24 -4.92
N ALA A 292 -23.75 -16.60 -6.09
CA ALA A 292 -25.00 -16.60 -6.86
C ALA A 292 -25.36 -18.00 -7.39
N TYR A 293 -24.35 -18.79 -7.80
CA TYR A 293 -24.54 -20.18 -8.17
C TYR A 293 -25.07 -21.02 -7.01
N ASP A 294 -24.44 -20.94 -5.85
CA ASP A 294 -24.85 -21.70 -4.67
C ASP A 294 -26.26 -21.32 -4.21
N GLY A 295 -26.62 -20.03 -4.31
CA GLY A 295 -27.99 -19.55 -4.02
C GLY A 295 -29.05 -20.09 -4.99
N LEU A 296 -28.74 -20.24 -6.28
CA LEU A 296 -29.70 -20.73 -7.28
C LEU A 296 -29.74 -22.27 -7.37
N LYS A 297 -28.69 -22.96 -6.93
CA LYS A 297 -28.49 -24.41 -7.11
C LYS A 297 -29.69 -25.26 -6.69
N GLN A 298 -30.23 -25.03 -5.49
CA GLN A 298 -31.36 -25.81 -4.99
C GLN A 298 -32.61 -25.66 -5.86
N THR A 299 -32.88 -24.44 -6.33
CA THR A 299 -34.00 -24.16 -7.23
C THR A 299 -33.76 -24.81 -8.60
N ALA A 300 -32.52 -24.78 -9.09
CA ALA A 300 -32.15 -25.43 -10.33
C ALA A 300 -32.36 -26.94 -10.25
N ASP A 301 -31.87 -27.60 -9.19
CA ASP A 301 -32.05 -29.03 -8.95
C ASP A 301 -33.54 -29.41 -8.92
N TYR A 302 -34.38 -28.61 -8.23
CA TYR A 302 -35.82 -28.81 -8.18
C TYR A 302 -36.50 -28.70 -9.55
N ILE A 303 -36.20 -27.63 -10.31
CA ILE A 303 -36.78 -27.41 -11.65
C ILE A 303 -36.40 -28.56 -12.60
N ILE A 304 -35.15 -29.01 -12.55
CA ILE A 304 -34.63 -30.07 -13.41
C ILE A 304 -35.26 -31.43 -13.03
N ALA A 305 -35.32 -31.76 -11.73
CA ALA A 305 -35.92 -33.01 -11.26
C ALA A 305 -37.44 -33.05 -11.50
N SER A 306 -38.11 -31.90 -11.49
CA SER A 306 -39.57 -31.79 -11.64
C SER A 306 -40.04 -31.62 -13.09
N GLU A 307 -39.15 -31.76 -14.08
CA GLU A 307 -39.42 -31.49 -15.51
C GLU A 307 -40.70 -32.21 -15.99
N SER A 308 -40.86 -33.49 -15.67
CA SER A 308 -42.00 -34.30 -16.10
C SER A 308 -43.32 -33.76 -15.57
N ALA A 309 -43.35 -33.36 -14.29
CA ALA A 309 -44.54 -32.82 -13.63
C ALA A 309 -44.88 -31.42 -14.15
N LEU A 310 -43.87 -30.55 -14.32
CA LEU A 310 -44.05 -29.20 -14.87
C LEU A 310 -44.58 -29.24 -16.31
N LYS A 311 -44.05 -30.15 -17.14
CA LYS A 311 -44.50 -30.37 -18.52
C LYS A 311 -45.92 -30.95 -18.59
N ALA A 312 -46.28 -31.83 -17.67
CA ALA A 312 -47.62 -32.41 -17.59
C ALA A 312 -48.67 -31.36 -17.21
N CYS A 313 -48.29 -30.36 -16.41
CA CYS A 313 -49.21 -29.28 -16.06
C CYS A 313 -49.47 -28.30 -17.21
N ASP A 314 -48.42 -27.80 -17.88
CA ASP A 314 -48.57 -26.82 -18.95
C ASP A 314 -47.45 -26.96 -20.00
N LYS A 315 -47.80 -26.86 -21.28
CA LYS A 315 -46.85 -27.03 -22.39
C LYS A 315 -45.83 -25.88 -22.47
N ASP A 316 -46.20 -24.66 -22.10
CA ASP A 316 -45.30 -23.50 -22.03
C ASP A 316 -44.30 -23.69 -20.88
N LEU A 317 -44.72 -24.25 -19.73
CA LEU A 317 -43.80 -24.63 -18.65
C LEU A 317 -42.72 -25.62 -19.11
N GLY A 318 -43.09 -26.65 -19.85
CA GLY A 318 -42.11 -27.60 -20.41
C GLY A 318 -41.08 -26.93 -21.33
N THR A 319 -41.49 -25.93 -22.11
CA THR A 319 -40.58 -25.16 -22.97
C THR A 319 -39.62 -24.29 -22.16
N LYS A 320 -40.11 -23.65 -21.09
CA LYS A 320 -39.28 -22.83 -20.20
C LYS A 320 -38.28 -23.67 -19.40
N VAL A 321 -38.67 -24.86 -18.94
CA VAL A 321 -37.76 -25.81 -18.26
C VAL A 321 -36.63 -26.24 -19.19
N ALA A 322 -36.93 -26.53 -20.46
CA ALA A 322 -35.89 -26.86 -21.44
C ALA A 322 -34.90 -25.71 -21.67
N SER A 323 -35.38 -24.46 -21.75
CA SER A 323 -34.53 -23.27 -21.82
C SER A 323 -33.68 -23.08 -20.55
N PHE A 324 -34.27 -23.29 -19.37
CA PHE A 324 -33.57 -23.24 -18.09
C PHE A 324 -32.44 -24.28 -18.03
N LYS A 325 -32.69 -25.53 -18.45
CA LYS A 325 -31.66 -26.60 -18.50
C LYS A 325 -30.47 -26.23 -19.38
N ARG A 326 -30.69 -25.58 -20.52
CA ARG A 326 -29.59 -25.10 -21.38
C ARG A 326 -28.78 -24.02 -20.69
N ALA A 327 -29.44 -23.02 -20.12
CA ALA A 327 -28.76 -21.96 -19.36
C ALA A 327 -27.97 -22.54 -18.18
N TRP A 328 -28.52 -23.54 -17.47
CA TRP A 328 -27.85 -24.24 -16.38
C TRP A 328 -26.62 -25.03 -16.84
N ALA A 329 -26.69 -25.71 -17.99
CA ALA A 329 -25.54 -26.38 -18.58
C ALA A 329 -24.42 -25.40 -18.97
N ASP A 330 -24.77 -24.21 -19.49
CA ASP A 330 -23.80 -23.15 -19.78
C ASP A 330 -23.14 -22.63 -18.50
N ILE A 331 -23.92 -22.45 -17.42
CA ILE A 331 -23.40 -22.07 -16.09
C ILE A 331 -22.39 -23.11 -15.60
N GLU A 332 -22.71 -24.40 -15.67
CA GLU A 332 -21.82 -25.49 -15.29
C GLU A 332 -20.54 -25.53 -16.13
N PHE A 333 -20.67 -25.29 -17.44
CA PHE A 333 -19.53 -25.18 -18.35
C PHE A 333 -18.59 -24.03 -17.95
N TYR A 334 -19.13 -22.83 -17.72
CA TYR A 334 -18.31 -21.68 -17.34
C TYR A 334 -17.70 -21.84 -15.94
N ARG A 335 -18.43 -22.43 -15.00
CA ARG A 335 -17.90 -22.79 -13.67
C ARG A 335 -16.68 -23.70 -13.79
N GLY A 336 -16.75 -24.70 -14.66
CA GLY A 336 -15.65 -25.65 -14.90
C GLY A 336 -14.42 -25.05 -15.58
N LYS A 337 -14.53 -23.89 -16.25
CA LYS A 337 -13.40 -23.22 -16.92
C LYS A 337 -12.48 -22.46 -15.96
N GLY A 338 -13.01 -21.91 -14.88
CA GLY A 338 -12.21 -21.29 -13.81
C GLY A 338 -11.41 -20.03 -14.20
N THR A 339 -11.73 -19.36 -15.32
CA THR A 339 -11.07 -18.12 -15.76
C THR A 339 -11.91 -16.87 -15.48
N SER A 340 -11.30 -15.68 -15.52
CA SER A 340 -12.01 -14.41 -15.30
C SER A 340 -13.20 -14.23 -16.24
N ASP A 341 -12.97 -14.38 -17.55
CA ASP A 341 -14.01 -14.31 -18.57
C ASP A 341 -15.12 -15.35 -18.36
N ALA A 342 -14.75 -16.54 -17.86
CA ALA A 342 -15.74 -17.57 -17.57
C ALA A 342 -16.62 -17.19 -16.37
N TYR A 343 -16.04 -16.68 -15.29
CA TYR A 343 -16.83 -16.20 -14.15
C TYR A 343 -17.70 -14.99 -14.50
N ALA A 344 -17.22 -14.07 -15.34
CA ALA A 344 -18.04 -12.97 -15.84
C ALA A 344 -19.23 -13.46 -16.68
N LYS A 345 -19.01 -14.42 -17.60
CA LYS A 345 -20.09 -15.05 -18.38
C LYS A 345 -21.04 -15.86 -17.51
N MET A 346 -20.51 -16.56 -16.50
CA MET A 346 -21.29 -17.30 -15.52
C MET A 346 -22.24 -16.39 -14.75
N ALA A 347 -21.75 -15.23 -14.28
CA ALA A 347 -22.58 -14.24 -13.58
C ALA A 347 -23.76 -13.74 -14.44
N GLN A 348 -23.52 -13.45 -15.72
CA GLN A 348 -24.58 -13.07 -16.67
C GLN A 348 -25.61 -14.21 -16.84
N LYS A 349 -25.15 -15.45 -17.02
CA LYS A 349 -26.03 -16.61 -17.17
C LYS A 349 -26.82 -16.95 -15.90
N LEU A 350 -26.27 -16.71 -14.72
CA LEU A 350 -26.97 -16.88 -13.45
C LEU A 350 -28.17 -15.93 -13.34
N LEU A 351 -28.03 -14.67 -13.78
CA LEU A 351 -29.16 -13.73 -13.83
C LEU A 351 -30.26 -14.18 -14.80
N GLU A 352 -29.88 -14.66 -15.99
CA GLU A 352 -30.82 -15.21 -16.97
C GLU A 352 -31.56 -16.43 -16.39
N ALA A 353 -30.83 -17.35 -15.75
CA ALA A 353 -31.40 -18.56 -15.15
C ALA A 353 -32.32 -18.23 -13.97
N GLN A 354 -31.96 -17.27 -13.11
CA GLN A 354 -32.82 -16.80 -12.02
C GLN A 354 -34.14 -16.23 -12.55
N SER A 355 -34.09 -15.43 -13.61
CA SER A 355 -35.29 -14.90 -14.26
C SER A 355 -36.20 -16.01 -14.79
N LEU A 356 -35.62 -17.00 -15.48
CA LEU A 356 -36.35 -18.17 -15.96
C LEU A 356 -36.97 -18.99 -14.81
N ALA A 357 -36.23 -19.19 -13.72
CA ALA A 357 -36.73 -19.88 -12.53
C ALA A 357 -37.94 -19.15 -11.92
N ASN A 358 -37.87 -17.83 -11.80
CA ASN A 358 -38.96 -17.01 -11.30
C ASN A 358 -40.21 -17.10 -12.20
N ILE A 359 -40.04 -17.11 -13.52
CA ILE A 359 -41.14 -17.26 -14.48
C ILE A 359 -41.76 -18.66 -14.39
N ILE A 360 -40.94 -19.71 -14.28
CA ILE A 360 -41.40 -21.09 -14.11
C ILE A 360 -42.23 -21.20 -12.84
N GLN A 361 -41.72 -20.70 -11.71
CA GLN A 361 -42.40 -20.74 -10.42
C GLN A 361 -43.74 -19.97 -10.45
N SER A 362 -43.74 -18.75 -10.99
CA SER A 362 -44.94 -17.93 -11.10
C SER A 362 -45.99 -18.58 -12.00
N THR A 363 -45.56 -19.14 -13.14
CA THR A 363 -46.48 -19.82 -14.07
C THR A 363 -47.05 -21.09 -13.45
N TYR A 364 -46.22 -21.87 -12.76
CA TYR A 364 -46.66 -23.05 -12.00
C TYR A 364 -47.69 -22.67 -10.94
N ASN A 365 -47.40 -21.69 -10.08
CA ASN A 365 -48.33 -21.24 -9.05
C ASN A 365 -49.68 -20.79 -9.62
N ARG A 366 -49.68 -20.12 -10.78
CA ARG A 366 -50.91 -19.63 -11.42
C ARG A 366 -51.72 -20.71 -12.14
N LYS A 367 -51.06 -21.68 -12.77
CA LYS A 367 -51.70 -22.65 -13.69
C LYS A 367 -51.86 -24.05 -13.10
N CYS A 368 -51.00 -24.39 -12.14
CA CYS A 368 -50.82 -25.73 -11.59
C CYS A 368 -51.02 -25.78 -10.09
N GLY A 369 -50.88 -24.64 -9.41
CA GLY A 369 -51.25 -24.52 -8.01
C GLY A 369 -52.75 -24.75 -7.86
N THR A 370 -53.14 -25.71 -7.03
CA THR A 370 -54.52 -25.76 -6.50
C THR A 370 -54.85 -24.40 -5.89
N PRO A 371 -56.08 -23.87 -6.06
CA PRO A 371 -56.50 -22.73 -5.29
C PRO A 371 -56.50 -23.15 -3.81
N THR A 372 -55.49 -22.75 -3.06
CA THR A 372 -55.61 -22.72 -1.61
C THR A 372 -56.72 -21.72 -1.33
N ALA A 373 -57.86 -22.18 -0.84
CA ALA A 373 -58.91 -21.28 -0.39
C ALA A 373 -58.30 -20.33 0.65
N THR A 374 -58.05 -19.09 0.26
CA THR A 374 -57.68 -18.03 1.18
C THR A 374 -58.89 -17.86 2.11
N PRO A 375 -58.82 -18.12 3.42
CA PRO A 375 -59.80 -17.52 4.31
C PRO A 375 -59.68 -16.01 4.10
N ALA A 376 -60.81 -15.33 3.86
CA ALA A 376 -60.84 -13.89 3.65
C ALA A 376 -59.97 -13.19 4.73
N PRO A 377 -59.13 -12.21 4.36
CA PRO A 377 -58.33 -11.52 5.36
C PRO A 377 -59.30 -10.82 6.31
N THR A 378 -59.40 -11.32 7.54
CA THR A 378 -59.69 -10.42 8.66
C THR A 378 -58.64 -9.32 8.58
N GLN A 379 -59.07 -8.09 8.31
CA GLN A 379 -58.23 -6.90 8.47
C GLN A 379 -57.75 -6.86 9.92
N GLN A 380 -56.62 -7.50 10.19
CA GLN A 380 -55.75 -7.07 11.27
C GLN A 380 -54.97 -5.89 10.72
N ASN A 381 -55.29 -4.70 11.20
CA ASN A 381 -54.33 -3.61 11.25
C ASN A 381 -53.14 -4.13 12.07
N ILE A 382 -52.15 -4.71 11.40
CA ILE A 382 -50.87 -4.98 12.01
C ILE A 382 -50.20 -3.63 12.14
N ASP A 383 -50.27 -3.06 13.34
CA ASP A 383 -49.48 -1.89 13.70
C ASP A 383 -48.01 -2.30 13.63
N PHE A 384 -47.29 -1.79 12.62
CA PHE A 384 -45.85 -2.00 12.45
C PHE A 384 -45.03 -1.13 13.42
N GLY A 385 -45.67 -0.26 14.20
CA GLY A 385 -45.03 0.60 15.20
C GLY A 385 -44.07 -0.13 16.16
N PRO A 386 -44.42 -1.30 16.73
CA PRO A 386 -43.52 -2.07 17.59
C PRO A 386 -42.31 -2.63 16.84
N LEU A 387 -42.46 -3.00 15.57
CA LEU A 387 -41.39 -3.58 14.74
C LEU A 387 -40.38 -2.50 14.32
N TYR A 388 -40.88 -1.29 13.99
CA TYR A 388 -40.02 -0.12 13.79
C TYR A 388 -39.32 0.32 15.09
N LEU A 389 -39.99 0.25 16.25
CA LEU A 389 -39.38 0.52 17.56
C LEU A 389 -38.28 -0.48 17.92
N ILE A 390 -38.46 -1.77 17.59
CA ILE A 390 -37.44 -2.81 17.81
C ILE A 390 -36.25 -2.58 16.89
N VAL A 391 -36.46 -2.29 15.60
CA VAL A 391 -35.37 -1.98 14.66
C VAL A 391 -34.62 -0.71 15.09
N LEU A 392 -35.34 0.31 15.58
CA LEU A 392 -34.74 1.56 16.04
C LEU A 392 -33.99 1.37 17.37
N LEU A 393 -34.49 0.53 18.28
CA LEU A 393 -33.78 0.15 19.51
C LEU A 393 -32.55 -0.70 19.21
N VAL A 394 -32.60 -1.60 18.23
CA VAL A 394 -31.44 -2.39 17.79
C VAL A 394 -30.38 -1.48 17.13
N ALA A 395 -30.80 -0.53 16.30
CA ALA A 395 -29.90 0.47 15.73
C ALA A 395 -29.27 1.37 16.80
N MET A 396 -30.05 1.86 17.78
CA MET A 396 -29.54 2.66 18.89
C MET A 396 -28.64 1.85 19.84
N ALA A 397 -28.97 0.58 20.10
CA ALA A 397 -28.13 -0.31 20.89
C ALA A 397 -26.80 -0.61 20.17
N TYR A 398 -26.82 -0.80 18.84
CA TYR A 398 -25.63 -0.95 18.02
C TYR A 398 -24.75 0.30 18.07
N VAL A 399 -25.33 1.50 17.90
CA VAL A 399 -24.61 2.78 18.00
C VAL A 399 -24.03 3.00 19.40
N TYR A 400 -24.79 2.68 20.46
CA TYR A 400 -24.33 2.82 21.84
C TYR A 400 -23.21 1.81 22.19
N PHE A 401 -23.31 0.57 21.70
CA PHE A 401 -22.27 -0.44 21.89
C PHE A 401 -20.97 -0.07 21.15
N LYS A 402 -21.09 0.45 19.92
CA LYS A 402 -19.97 1.03 19.15
C LYS A 402 -19.30 2.19 19.88
N TYR A 403 -20.08 3.07 20.53
CA TYR A 403 -19.54 4.17 21.34
C TYR A 403 -18.72 3.67 22.53
N LEU A 404 -19.18 2.62 23.22
CA LEU A 404 -18.47 2.05 24.37
C LEU A 404 -17.18 1.34 23.98
N GLN A 405 -17.12 0.62 22.86
CA GLN A 405 -15.89 -0.01 22.37
C GLN A 405 -14.81 1.04 22.07
N LYS A 406 -15.16 2.14 21.42
CA LYS A 406 -14.21 3.25 21.13
C LYS A 406 -13.64 3.90 22.38
N LYS A 407 -14.38 3.94 23.50
CA LYS A 407 -13.85 4.51 24.74
C LYS A 407 -12.79 3.60 25.39
N GLY A 408 -12.91 2.28 25.22
CA GLY A 408 -11.91 1.32 25.71
C GLY A 408 -10.60 1.37 24.94
N GLU A 409 -10.66 1.58 23.62
CA GLU A 409 -9.48 1.64 22.74
C GLU A 409 -8.71 2.97 22.78
N ALA A 410 -9.31 4.03 23.35
CA ALA A 410 -8.65 5.32 23.55
C ALA A 410 -7.94 5.44 24.91
N GLU A 411 -8.13 4.44 25.80
CA GLU A 411 -7.54 4.38 27.15
C GLU A 411 -6.41 3.32 27.25
N GLU A 412 -6.06 2.65 26.15
CA GLU A 412 -4.84 1.81 25.96
C GLU A 412 -3.87 2.47 24.97
#